data_AF-A0A520NNC7-F1
#
_entry.id   AF-A0A520NNC7-F1
#
_cell.length_a   1.000
_cell.length_b   1.000
_cell.length_c   1.000
_cell.angle_alpha   90.00
_cell.angle_beta   90.00
_cell.angle_gamma   90.00
#
_symmetry.space_group_name_H-M   'P 1'
#
loop_
_entity.id
_entity.type
_entity.pdbx_description
1 polymer ?
#
loop_
_entity_poly.entity_id
_entity_poly.type
_entity_poly.pdbx_seq_one_letter_code
_entity_poly.pdbx_strand_id
1 'polypeptide(L)'
;MMAELFALSVAFVIGWGYLRIVLGAVGTTLLTAMAFPVGIAIWGVVAALSVMMPFRYSVIAITLVCLAGVAVANWKKGPRSSLLEGYYFAWGLMILVSLGAFFVYFDFTGVTTDSMFVLSAGKQIIEQGELTQTMKGVLASFAIYLSLLETAAFVLGLDYFKSFLPVCLVSTLAIFIIFAIRAKCPIGKTARVENFITPFLGVIVLITTYAFLWHGFYVKASPVYTLFLFLCCGATFFAHREADPRWLYAVLPAALATTLLRMEAGLTMLPMLVVVMAAGKIPLRKRLWFVISVSAVIAIWYAFLVERSFGHGLFSVYELVALGALPTAFAATAILLSWL
;
A
#
# COMPACT_ATOMS: atom_id res chain seq x y z
N MET A 1 5.90 22.73 1.07
CA MET A 1 5.10 22.62 -0.18
C MET A 1 5.85 21.90 -1.30
N MET A 2 6.88 22.50 -1.92
CA MET A 2 7.56 21.88 -3.10
C MET A 2 8.14 20.48 -2.82
N ALA A 3 8.74 20.27 -1.65
CA ALA A 3 9.30 18.98 -1.28
C ALA A 3 8.23 17.87 -1.12
N GLU A 4 7.05 18.23 -0.62
CA GLU A 4 5.93 17.30 -0.48
C GLU A 4 5.34 16.91 -1.84
N LEU A 5 5.10 17.89 -2.71
CA LEU A 5 4.62 17.63 -4.07
C LEU A 5 5.59 16.76 -4.86
N PHE A 6 6.89 16.96 -4.67
CA PHE A 6 7.93 16.10 -5.24
C PHE A 6 7.81 14.66 -4.72
N ALA A 7 7.68 14.46 -3.39
CA ALA A 7 7.51 13.13 -2.81
C ALA A 7 6.27 12.41 -3.36
N LEU A 8 5.11 13.06 -3.39
CA LEU A 8 3.87 12.45 -3.94
C LEU A 8 4.03 12.06 -5.41
N SER A 9 4.70 12.91 -6.20
CA SER A 9 4.97 12.66 -7.63
C SER A 9 5.89 11.46 -7.82
N VAL A 10 6.94 11.35 -7.01
CA VAL A 10 7.86 10.21 -7.04
C VAL A 10 7.14 8.91 -6.71
N ALA A 11 6.30 8.92 -5.67
CA ALA A 11 5.49 7.74 -5.33
C ALA A 11 4.62 7.33 -6.51
N PHE A 12 3.87 8.26 -7.11
CA PHE A 12 3.04 7.99 -8.27
C PHE A 12 3.83 7.40 -9.45
N VAL A 13 5.01 7.95 -9.77
CA VAL A 13 5.87 7.45 -10.86
C VAL A 13 6.33 6.02 -10.60
N ILE A 14 6.77 5.72 -9.37
CA ILE A 14 7.21 4.38 -8.98
C ILE A 14 6.05 3.38 -9.14
N GLY A 15 4.88 3.71 -8.60
CA GLY A 15 3.73 2.82 -8.65
C GLY A 15 3.16 2.66 -10.05
N TRP A 16 3.08 3.73 -10.83
CA TRP A 16 2.68 3.67 -12.24
C TRP A 16 3.62 2.78 -13.04
N GLY A 17 4.93 2.98 -12.88
CA GLY A 17 5.94 2.17 -13.56
C GLY A 17 5.88 0.71 -13.17
N TYR A 18 5.75 0.40 -11.87
CA TYR A 18 5.55 -0.96 -11.38
C TYR A 18 4.28 -1.59 -11.98
N LEU A 19 3.12 -0.95 -11.84
CA LEU A 19 1.85 -1.48 -12.33
C LEU A 19 1.85 -1.67 -13.84
N ARG A 20 2.49 -0.78 -14.60
CA ARG A 20 2.65 -0.95 -16.05
C ARG A 20 3.44 -2.21 -16.40
N ILE A 21 4.46 -2.56 -15.60
CA ILE A 21 5.24 -3.78 -15.80
C ILE A 21 4.38 -5.03 -15.59
N VAL A 22 3.60 -5.06 -14.51
CA VAL A 22 2.89 -6.28 -14.08
C VAL A 22 1.47 -6.43 -14.61
N LEU A 23 0.69 -5.34 -14.65
CA LEU A 23 -0.66 -5.34 -15.19
C LEU A 23 -0.68 -5.07 -16.70
N GLY A 24 0.30 -4.37 -17.26
CA GLY A 24 0.37 -4.10 -18.70
C GLY A 24 -0.92 -3.48 -19.24
N ALA A 25 -1.63 -4.20 -20.12
CA ALA A 25 -2.82 -3.73 -20.83
C ALA A 25 -4.15 -3.75 -20.04
N VAL A 26 -4.14 -4.01 -18.73
CA VAL A 26 -5.37 -4.14 -17.89
C VAL A 26 -6.23 -2.85 -17.85
N GLY A 27 -5.72 -1.73 -18.38
CA GLY A 27 -6.45 -0.51 -18.67
C GLY A 27 -5.74 0.70 -18.06
N THR A 28 -5.46 1.72 -18.87
CA THR A 28 -4.66 2.89 -18.49
C THR A 28 -5.25 3.67 -17.31
N THR A 29 -6.57 3.82 -17.28
CA THR A 29 -7.29 4.51 -16.19
C THR A 29 -7.17 3.80 -14.85
N LEU A 30 -7.14 2.46 -14.88
CA LEU A 30 -6.97 1.65 -13.68
C LEU A 30 -5.53 1.78 -13.15
N LEU A 31 -4.55 1.68 -14.04
CA LEU A 31 -3.15 1.91 -13.70
C LEU A 31 -2.98 3.27 -13.02
N THR A 32 -3.72 4.30 -13.45
CA THR A 32 -3.49 5.68 -12.99
C THR A 32 -4.03 5.85 -11.59
N ALA A 33 -5.20 5.28 -11.33
CA ALA A 33 -5.83 5.37 -10.02
C ALA A 33 -5.08 4.56 -8.96
N MET A 34 -4.48 3.43 -9.35
CA MET A 34 -3.72 2.58 -8.44
C MET A 34 -2.26 3.00 -8.27
N ALA A 35 -1.73 3.84 -9.16
CA ALA A 35 -0.31 4.23 -9.19
C ALA A 35 0.15 4.87 -7.88
N PHE A 36 -0.57 5.87 -7.38
CA PHE A 36 -0.17 6.54 -6.14
C PHE A 36 -0.18 5.59 -4.93
N PRO A 37 -1.27 4.86 -4.63
CA PRO A 37 -1.28 3.88 -3.54
C PRO A 37 -0.16 2.85 -3.65
N VAL A 38 0.01 2.22 -4.82
CA VAL A 38 1.04 1.19 -5.02
C VAL A 38 2.44 1.75 -4.88
N GLY A 39 2.65 2.97 -5.36
CA GLY A 39 3.89 3.71 -5.18
C GLY A 39 4.24 3.95 -3.72
N ILE A 40 3.26 4.42 -2.94
CA ILE A 40 3.40 4.60 -1.49
C ILE A 40 3.68 3.26 -0.81
N ALA A 41 2.98 2.19 -1.19
CA ALA A 41 3.23 0.86 -0.63
C ALA A 41 4.69 0.44 -0.81
N ILE A 42 5.22 0.59 -2.03
CA ILE A 42 6.62 0.29 -2.34
C ILE A 42 7.54 1.18 -1.51
N TRP A 43 7.23 2.47 -1.39
CA TRP A 43 8.00 3.40 -0.58
C TRP A 43 8.06 2.98 0.89
N GLY A 44 6.92 2.68 1.51
CA GLY A 44 6.91 2.31 2.93
C GLY A 44 7.59 0.97 3.20
N VAL A 45 7.53 0.00 2.25
CA VAL A 45 8.31 -1.24 2.32
C VAL A 45 9.82 -0.94 2.26
N VAL A 46 10.23 -0.07 1.34
CA VAL A 46 11.63 0.38 1.23
C VAL A 46 12.10 1.04 2.53
N ALA A 47 11.28 1.91 3.11
CA ALA A 47 11.59 2.56 4.38
C ALA A 47 11.69 1.53 5.53
N ALA A 48 10.81 0.53 5.57
CA ALA A 48 10.90 -0.54 6.57
C ALA A 48 12.18 -1.36 6.42
N LEU A 49 12.56 -1.74 5.20
CA LEU A 49 13.81 -2.46 4.92
C LEU A 49 15.05 -1.65 5.34
N SER A 50 15.04 -0.33 5.15
CA SER A 50 16.15 0.52 5.62
C SER A 50 16.31 0.55 7.13
N VAL A 51 15.23 0.35 7.90
CA VAL A 51 15.31 0.26 9.36
C VAL A 51 15.76 -1.14 9.82
N MET A 52 15.44 -2.19 9.06
CA MET A 52 15.88 -3.55 9.36
C MET A 52 17.37 -3.77 9.09
N MET A 53 17.95 -3.02 8.14
CA MET A 53 19.38 -3.11 7.82
C MET A 53 20.18 -2.08 8.64
N PRO A 54 21.34 -2.43 9.22
CA PRO A 54 22.16 -1.51 10.02
C PRO A 54 22.84 -0.39 9.20
N PHE A 55 22.42 -0.19 7.95
CA PHE A 55 23.02 0.77 7.04
C PHE A 55 22.21 2.07 6.99
N ARG A 56 22.88 3.20 7.28
CA ARG A 56 22.36 4.57 7.14
C ARG A 56 22.20 5.00 5.67
N TYR A 57 21.50 4.21 4.86
CA TYR A 57 21.11 4.70 3.54
C TYR A 57 20.01 5.73 3.72
N SER A 58 20.23 6.94 3.19
CA SER A 58 19.16 7.93 3.13
C SER A 58 18.01 7.34 2.32
N VAL A 59 16.78 7.58 2.76
CA VAL A 59 15.55 7.22 2.01
C VAL A 59 15.68 7.69 0.55
N ILE A 60 16.35 8.81 0.32
CA ILE A 60 16.70 9.36 -0.99
C ILE A 60 17.52 8.39 -1.85
N ALA A 61 18.57 7.77 -1.32
CA ALA A 61 19.41 6.82 -2.06
C ALA A 61 18.62 5.59 -2.50
N ILE A 62 17.77 5.04 -1.63
CA ILE A 62 16.95 3.87 -1.99
C ILE A 62 15.85 4.27 -2.97
N THR A 63 15.26 5.45 -2.82
CA THR A 63 14.31 6.02 -3.79
C THR A 63 14.93 6.17 -5.18
N LEU A 64 16.18 6.65 -5.27
CA LEU A 64 16.91 6.74 -6.54
C LEU A 64 17.15 5.36 -7.16
N VAL A 65 17.46 4.35 -6.35
CA VAL A 65 17.61 2.96 -6.81
C VAL A 65 16.27 2.39 -7.32
N CYS A 66 15.16 2.64 -6.61
CA CYS A 66 13.82 2.24 -7.06
C CYS A 66 13.43 2.94 -8.36
N LEU A 67 13.67 4.24 -8.47
CA LEU A 67 13.43 5.02 -9.69
C LEU A 67 14.29 4.51 -10.86
N ALA A 68 15.56 4.23 -10.62
CA ALA A 68 16.45 3.64 -11.63
C ALA A 68 15.97 2.25 -12.07
N GLY A 69 15.55 1.40 -11.13
CA GLY A 69 14.98 0.08 -11.43
C GLY A 69 13.71 0.17 -12.28
N VAL A 70 12.80 1.10 -11.94
CA VAL A 70 11.59 1.36 -12.72
C VAL A 70 11.91 1.94 -14.10
N ALA A 71 12.88 2.86 -14.19
CA ALA A 71 13.34 3.42 -15.46
C ALA A 71 13.96 2.36 -16.38
N VAL A 72 14.85 1.52 -15.85
CA VAL A 72 15.48 0.41 -16.58
C VAL A 72 14.43 -0.63 -17.03
N ALA A 73 13.46 -0.94 -16.18
CA ALA A 73 12.39 -1.88 -16.52
C ALA A 73 11.42 -1.34 -17.58
N ASN A 74 11.22 -0.02 -17.64
CA ASN A 74 10.43 0.62 -18.68
C ASN A 74 11.21 0.91 -19.98
N TRP A 75 12.54 1.03 -19.91
CA TRP A 75 13.41 1.29 -21.07
C TRP A 75 13.33 0.19 -22.14
N LYS A 76 13.19 -1.07 -21.73
CA LYS A 76 13.20 -2.22 -22.66
C LYS A 76 11.87 -2.47 -23.39
N LYS A 77 10.77 -1.77 -23.07
CA LYS A 77 9.47 -1.95 -23.72
C LYS A 77 9.22 -0.78 -24.67
N GLY A 78 9.24 -1.07 -25.98
CA GLY A 78 9.38 -0.08 -27.07
C GLY A 78 8.31 1.03 -27.15
N PRO A 79 8.58 2.08 -27.96
CA PRO A 79 7.88 3.38 -27.93
C PRO A 79 6.45 3.38 -28.51
N ARG A 80 5.91 2.24 -28.94
CA ARG A 80 4.61 2.16 -29.65
C ARG A 80 3.37 2.06 -28.74
N SER A 81 3.54 1.96 -27.42
CA SER A 81 2.47 2.19 -26.42
C SER A 81 2.72 3.52 -25.69
N SER A 82 1.88 4.54 -25.63
CA SER A 82 0.71 4.98 -26.40
C SER A 82 0.50 6.46 -26.01
N LEU A 83 0.21 7.37 -26.95
CA LEU A 83 -0.07 8.78 -26.62
C LEU A 83 -1.19 8.91 -25.58
N LEU A 84 -2.14 7.98 -25.63
CA LEU A 84 -3.24 7.87 -24.69
C LEU A 84 -2.77 7.48 -23.27
N GLU A 85 -1.84 6.53 -23.11
CA GLU A 85 -1.20 6.23 -21.82
C GLU A 85 -0.45 7.43 -21.28
N GLY A 86 0.30 8.13 -22.13
CA GLY A 86 1.01 9.36 -21.75
C GLY A 86 0.05 10.45 -21.28
N TYR A 87 -1.08 10.60 -21.97
CA TYR A 87 -2.16 11.50 -21.58
C TYR A 87 -2.74 11.12 -20.22
N TYR A 88 -3.16 9.87 -20.01
CA TYR A 88 -3.70 9.43 -18.73
C TYR A 88 -2.68 9.58 -17.60
N PHE A 89 -1.43 9.19 -17.82
CA PHE A 89 -0.34 9.39 -16.86
C PHE A 89 -0.20 10.88 -16.47
N ALA A 90 -0.13 11.77 -17.46
CA ALA A 90 0.01 13.21 -17.24
C ALA A 90 -1.20 13.78 -16.48
N TRP A 91 -2.42 13.38 -16.85
CA TRP A 91 -3.64 13.80 -16.14
C TRP A 91 -3.70 13.27 -14.72
N GLY A 92 -3.38 12.00 -14.50
CA GLY A 92 -3.33 11.39 -13.17
C GLY A 92 -2.32 12.10 -12.28
N LEU A 93 -1.13 12.37 -12.81
CA LEU A 93 -0.09 13.12 -12.10
C LEU A 93 -0.52 14.56 -11.80
N MET A 94 -1.12 15.25 -12.78
CA MET A 94 -1.59 16.63 -12.60
C MET A 94 -2.70 16.72 -11.55
N ILE A 95 -3.69 15.81 -11.58
CA ILE A 95 -4.74 15.73 -10.56
C ILE A 95 -4.13 15.51 -9.18
N LEU A 96 -3.19 14.56 -9.06
CA LEU A 96 -2.51 14.26 -7.81
C LEU A 96 -1.76 15.48 -7.25
N VAL A 97 -0.96 16.16 -8.09
CA VAL A 97 -0.20 17.35 -7.70
C VAL A 97 -1.13 18.50 -7.32
N SER A 98 -2.24 18.67 -8.04
CA SER A 98 -3.22 19.72 -7.76
C SER A 98 -3.95 19.48 -6.43
N LEU A 99 -4.33 18.22 -6.15
CA LEU A 99 -4.91 17.83 -4.87
C LEU A 99 -3.89 18.01 -3.74
N GLY A 100 -2.64 17.58 -3.95
CA GLY A 100 -1.55 17.80 -3.00
C GLY A 100 -1.40 19.28 -2.66
N ALA A 101 -1.32 20.14 -3.69
CA ALA A 101 -1.17 21.57 -3.52
C ALA A 101 -2.36 22.19 -2.76
N PHE A 102 -3.58 21.74 -3.03
CA PHE A 102 -4.77 22.18 -2.32
C PHE A 102 -4.74 21.80 -0.83
N PHE A 103 -4.40 20.54 -0.51
CA PHE A 103 -4.47 20.05 0.87
C PHE A 103 -3.31 20.51 1.76
N VAL A 104 -2.18 20.97 1.18
CA VAL A 104 -1.05 21.53 1.95
C VAL A 104 -1.45 22.76 2.79
N TYR A 105 -2.53 23.45 2.43
CA TYR A 105 -3.02 24.62 3.17
C TYR A 105 -3.77 24.28 4.47
N PHE A 106 -4.08 23.01 4.70
CA PHE A 106 -4.82 22.58 5.88
C PHE A 106 -3.89 21.89 6.88
N ASP A 107 -4.05 22.20 8.16
CA ASP A 107 -3.36 21.50 9.26
C ASP A 107 -4.27 20.42 9.85
N PHE A 108 -3.74 19.20 9.90
CA PHE A 108 -4.47 17.97 10.21
C PHE A 108 -3.92 17.28 11.47
N THR A 109 -2.95 17.89 12.17
CA THR A 109 -2.23 17.26 13.28
C THR A 109 -2.81 17.55 14.66
N GLY A 110 -3.51 18.68 14.81
CA GLY A 110 -3.83 19.24 16.12
C GLY A 110 -4.93 18.55 16.95
N VAL A 111 -5.57 17.49 16.46
CA VAL A 111 -6.86 17.04 17.04
C VAL A 111 -6.83 15.64 17.67
N THR A 112 -5.83 14.79 17.39
CA THR A 112 -5.82 13.41 17.93
C THR A 112 -4.49 12.96 18.51
N THR A 113 -4.53 12.24 19.63
CA THR A 113 -3.37 11.60 20.28
C THR A 113 -2.63 10.67 19.32
N ASP A 114 -3.38 9.93 18.48
CA ASP A 114 -2.80 9.07 17.43
C ASP A 114 -1.87 9.83 16.48
N SER A 115 -2.26 11.04 16.09
CA SER A 115 -1.50 11.87 15.14
C SER A 115 -0.16 12.28 15.75
N MET A 116 -0.21 12.79 16.99
CA MET A 116 0.99 13.18 17.72
C MET A 116 1.94 12.01 17.93
N PHE A 117 1.39 10.83 18.23
CA PHE A 117 2.19 9.62 18.43
C PHE A 117 2.90 9.18 17.15
N VAL A 118 2.19 9.10 16.03
CA VAL A 118 2.77 8.72 14.74
C VAL A 118 3.90 9.65 14.33
N LEU A 119 3.69 10.97 14.48
CA LEU A 119 4.67 11.99 14.09
C LEU A 119 5.87 12.04 15.04
N SER A 120 5.64 11.95 16.35
CA SER A 120 6.72 11.91 17.33
C SER A 120 7.59 10.67 17.17
N ALA A 121 6.99 9.50 16.89
CA ALA A 121 7.73 8.30 16.56
C ALA A 121 8.57 8.49 15.29
N GLY A 122 8.01 9.07 14.22
CA GLY A 122 8.77 9.38 13.01
C GLY A 122 9.96 10.31 13.25
N LYS A 123 9.76 11.38 14.04
CA LYS A 123 10.82 12.32 14.40
C LYS A 123 11.93 11.66 15.24
N GLN A 124 11.59 10.76 16.15
CA GLN A 124 12.59 10.05 16.95
C GLN A 124 13.43 9.08 16.09
N ILE A 125 12.83 8.39 15.10
CA ILE A 125 13.57 7.50 14.18
C ILE A 125 14.70 8.26 13.48
N ILE A 126 14.43 9.47 13.01
CA ILE A 126 15.43 10.25 12.26
C ILE A 126 16.48 10.90 13.18
N GLU A 127 16.07 11.43 14.34
CA GLU A 127 16.98 12.14 15.25
C GLU A 127 17.96 11.19 15.96
N GLN A 128 17.49 10.01 16.35
CA GLN A 128 18.28 9.07 17.15
C GLN A 128 19.08 8.11 16.26
N GLY A 129 18.69 7.93 15.00
CA GLY A 129 19.35 7.02 14.06
C GLY A 129 19.27 5.54 14.45
N GLU A 130 18.58 5.22 15.55
CA GLU A 130 18.36 3.89 16.11
C GLU A 130 16.97 3.83 16.75
N LEU A 131 16.42 2.61 16.82
CA LEU A 131 15.20 2.34 17.58
C LEU A 131 15.54 2.33 19.08
N THR A 132 15.25 3.41 19.79
CA THR A 132 15.42 3.46 21.26
C THR A 132 14.57 2.42 21.98
N GLN A 133 14.93 2.10 23.23
CA GLN A 133 14.16 1.19 24.11
C GLN A 133 12.67 1.58 24.20
N THR A 134 12.39 2.88 24.34
CA THR A 134 11.03 3.45 24.29
C THR A 134 10.34 3.19 22.96
N MET A 135 11.04 3.40 21.83
CA MET A 135 10.49 3.11 20.50
C MET A 135 10.29 1.62 20.24
N LYS A 136 11.06 0.72 20.86
CA LYS A 136 10.88 -0.74 20.76
C LYS A 136 9.56 -1.20 21.39
N GLY A 137 9.18 -0.64 22.54
CA GLY A 137 7.86 -0.89 23.15
C GLY A 137 6.70 -0.31 22.31
N VAL A 138 6.93 0.83 21.67
CA VAL A 138 6.00 1.46 20.73
C VAL A 138 5.81 0.62 19.46
N LEU A 139 6.89 0.12 18.88
CA LEU A 139 6.90 -0.78 17.71
C LEU A 139 6.10 -2.07 17.93
N ALA A 140 6.15 -2.61 19.15
CA ALA A 140 5.40 -3.80 19.55
C ALA A 140 3.89 -3.54 19.76
N SER A 141 3.51 -2.25 19.85
CA SER A 141 2.15 -1.82 20.19
C SER A 141 1.45 -1.08 19.04
N PHE A 142 2.20 -0.51 18.10
CA PHE A 142 1.70 0.33 17.02
C PHE A 142 2.37 0.00 15.70
N ALA A 143 1.59 0.12 14.64
CA ALA A 143 2.09 -0.02 13.28
C ALA A 143 3.08 1.10 12.93
N ILE A 144 4.29 0.72 12.50
CA ILE A 144 5.35 1.68 12.21
C ILE A 144 5.27 2.27 10.80
N TYR A 145 4.50 1.67 9.89
CA TYR A 145 4.48 2.08 8.48
C TYR A 145 4.22 3.57 8.29
N LEU A 146 3.19 4.11 8.95
CA LEU A 146 2.83 5.52 8.80
C LEU A 146 3.93 6.41 9.39
N SER A 147 4.47 6.05 10.55
CA SER A 147 5.62 6.75 11.14
C SER A 147 6.85 6.73 10.23
N LEU A 148 7.15 5.60 9.57
CA LEU A 148 8.23 5.48 8.59
C LEU A 148 8.04 6.39 7.39
N LEU A 149 6.82 6.49 6.86
CA LEU A 149 6.53 7.42 5.78
C LEU A 149 6.71 8.87 6.23
N GLU A 150 6.23 9.21 7.43
CA GLU A 150 6.39 10.58 7.97
C GLU A 150 7.85 10.90 8.32
N THR A 151 8.74 9.91 8.55
CA THR A 151 10.19 10.19 8.63
C THR A 151 10.72 10.89 7.39
N ALA A 152 10.20 10.53 6.21
CA ALA A 152 10.64 11.15 4.97
C ALA A 152 10.23 12.62 4.88
N ALA A 153 9.13 13.02 5.54
CA ALA A 153 8.76 14.43 5.64
C ALA A 153 9.82 15.21 6.42
N PHE A 154 10.29 14.68 7.56
CA PHE A 154 11.34 15.30 8.36
C PHE A 154 12.68 15.37 7.63
N VAL A 155 13.07 14.32 6.87
CA VAL A 155 14.27 14.36 6.00
C VAL A 155 14.19 15.52 5.01
N LEU A 156 12.99 15.82 4.50
CA LEU A 156 12.73 16.89 3.54
C LEU A 156 12.54 18.27 4.19
N GLY A 157 12.74 18.40 5.50
CA GLY A 157 12.56 19.65 6.24
C GLY A 157 11.10 20.07 6.40
N LEU A 158 10.17 19.12 6.38
CA LEU A 158 8.74 19.33 6.63
C LEU A 158 8.36 18.81 8.01
N ASP A 159 7.32 19.39 8.61
CA ASP A 159 6.78 18.90 9.89
C ASP A 159 6.10 17.53 9.74
N TYR A 160 5.42 17.31 8.61
CA TYR A 160 4.77 16.07 8.19
C TYR A 160 4.20 16.25 6.77
N PHE A 161 3.73 15.18 6.11
CA PHE A 161 3.07 15.27 4.80
C PHE A 161 1.58 15.63 4.92
N LYS A 162 1.27 16.93 4.90
CA LYS A 162 -0.08 17.47 5.11
C LYS A 162 -1.16 16.87 4.20
N SER A 163 -0.82 16.66 2.94
CA SER A 163 -1.74 16.19 1.91
C SER A 163 -1.78 14.67 1.74
N PHE A 164 -0.90 13.92 2.40
CA PHE A 164 -0.77 12.47 2.20
C PHE A 164 -2.08 11.70 2.40
N LEU A 165 -2.76 11.94 3.53
CA LEU A 165 -4.00 11.24 3.89
C LEU A 165 -5.22 11.64 3.05
N PRO A 166 -5.49 12.93 2.83
CA PRO A 166 -6.52 13.36 1.89
C PRO A 166 -6.32 12.75 0.49
N VAL A 167 -5.08 12.67 0.01
CA VAL A 167 -4.79 12.06 -1.30
C VAL A 167 -5.00 10.53 -1.27
N CYS A 168 -4.69 9.85 -0.16
CA CYS A 168 -5.04 8.44 0.03
C CYS A 168 -6.56 8.22 0.04
N LEU A 169 -7.33 9.12 0.65
CA LEU A 169 -8.80 9.06 0.67
C LEU A 169 -9.37 9.18 -0.74
N VAL A 170 -8.93 10.20 -1.50
CA VAL A 170 -9.36 10.39 -2.89
C VAL A 170 -8.98 9.20 -3.76
N SER A 171 -7.77 8.65 -3.56
CA SER A 171 -7.34 7.43 -4.24
C SER A 171 -8.24 6.24 -3.92
N THR A 172 -8.67 6.09 -2.67
CA THR A 172 -9.60 5.04 -2.24
C THR A 172 -10.94 5.16 -2.98
N LEU A 173 -11.49 6.37 -3.05
CA LEU A 173 -12.74 6.64 -3.77
C LEU A 173 -12.61 6.38 -5.27
N ALA A 174 -11.51 6.80 -5.88
CA ALA A 174 -11.22 6.57 -7.30
C ALA A 174 -11.12 5.07 -7.62
N ILE A 175 -10.37 4.31 -6.80
CA ILE A 175 -10.25 2.86 -6.96
C ILE A 175 -11.60 2.18 -6.74
N PHE A 176 -12.39 2.60 -5.75
CA PHE A 176 -13.74 2.08 -5.52
C PHE A 176 -14.63 2.25 -6.75
N ILE A 177 -14.69 3.47 -7.30
CA ILE A 177 -15.48 3.75 -8.50
C ILE A 177 -15.02 2.87 -9.67
N ILE A 178 -13.71 2.83 -9.94
CA ILE A 178 -13.17 2.10 -11.09
C ILE A 178 -13.37 0.60 -10.95
N PHE A 179 -13.11 0.03 -9.77
CA PHE A 179 -13.37 -1.38 -9.49
C PHE A 179 -14.85 -1.71 -9.61
N ALA A 180 -15.75 -0.88 -9.05
CA ALA A 180 -17.18 -1.12 -9.14
C ALA A 180 -17.70 -1.05 -10.59
N ILE A 181 -17.24 -0.08 -11.38
CA ILE A 181 -17.56 -0.01 -12.82
C ILE A 181 -17.06 -1.26 -13.54
N ARG A 182 -15.79 -1.64 -13.33
CA ARG A 182 -15.20 -2.82 -13.97
C ARG A 182 -15.91 -4.12 -13.57
N ALA A 183 -16.35 -4.22 -12.31
CA ALA A 183 -17.14 -5.35 -11.82
C ALA A 183 -18.54 -5.41 -12.46
N LYS A 184 -19.14 -4.28 -12.84
CA LYS A 184 -20.41 -4.27 -13.57
C LYS A 184 -20.24 -4.50 -15.07
N CYS A 185 -19.09 -4.14 -15.64
CA CYS A 185 -18.84 -4.33 -17.06
C CYS A 185 -18.60 -5.82 -17.38
N PRO A 186 -19.33 -6.37 -18.37
CA PRO A 186 -18.99 -7.68 -18.91
C PRO A 186 -17.56 -7.68 -19.46
N ILE A 187 -16.85 -8.79 -19.31
CA ILE A 187 -15.47 -8.93 -19.80
C ILE A 187 -15.47 -8.65 -21.31
N GLY A 188 -14.61 -7.73 -21.75
CA GLY A 188 -14.48 -7.34 -23.16
C GLY A 188 -15.51 -6.33 -23.68
N LYS A 189 -16.39 -5.78 -22.82
CA LYS A 189 -17.35 -4.73 -23.22
C LYS A 189 -17.02 -3.37 -22.61
N THR A 190 -17.38 -2.30 -23.33
CA THR A 190 -17.26 -0.92 -22.85
C THR A 190 -18.30 -0.62 -21.77
N ALA A 191 -17.93 0.25 -20.83
CA ALA A 191 -18.83 0.68 -19.77
C ALA A 191 -19.97 1.53 -20.34
N ARG A 192 -21.21 1.20 -19.95
CA ARG A 192 -22.38 2.06 -20.22
C ARG A 192 -22.50 3.11 -19.12
N VAL A 193 -23.13 4.24 -19.43
CA VAL A 193 -23.37 5.35 -18.48
C VAL A 193 -24.06 4.84 -17.20
N GLU A 194 -25.00 3.91 -17.33
CA GLU A 194 -25.70 3.26 -16.20
C GLU A 194 -24.76 2.56 -15.20
N ASN A 195 -23.60 2.09 -15.67
CA ASN A 195 -22.61 1.43 -14.81
C ASN A 195 -21.91 2.40 -13.85
N PHE A 196 -22.01 3.71 -14.09
CA PHE A 196 -21.41 4.75 -13.26
C PHE A 196 -22.33 5.19 -12.10
N ILE A 197 -23.65 5.12 -12.29
CA ILE A 197 -24.63 5.66 -11.33
C ILE A 197 -24.47 5.02 -9.94
N THR A 198 -24.47 3.70 -9.85
CA THR A 198 -24.41 3.00 -8.56
C THR A 198 -23.07 3.20 -7.82
N PRO A 199 -21.89 3.11 -8.48
CA PRO A 199 -20.62 3.47 -7.85
C PRO A 199 -20.60 4.88 -7.28
N PHE A 200 -21.10 5.89 -8.02
CA PHE A 200 -21.14 7.26 -7.53
C PHE A 200 -22.08 7.43 -6.32
N LEU A 201 -23.25 6.79 -6.34
CA LEU A 201 -24.14 6.77 -5.18
C LEU A 201 -23.48 6.10 -3.96
N GLY A 202 -22.72 5.01 -4.16
CA GLY A 202 -21.94 4.37 -3.11
C GLY A 202 -20.89 5.30 -2.50
N VAL A 203 -20.19 6.08 -3.33
CA VAL A 203 -19.25 7.11 -2.86
C VAL A 203 -19.96 8.21 -2.07
N ILE A 204 -21.13 8.67 -2.51
CA ILE A 204 -21.92 9.66 -1.77
C ILE A 204 -22.25 9.13 -0.38
N VAL A 205 -22.70 7.88 -0.25
CA VAL A 205 -23.00 7.24 1.04
C VAL A 205 -21.74 7.12 1.92
N LEU A 206 -20.59 6.78 1.34
CA LEU A 206 -19.32 6.73 2.09
C LEU A 206 -18.95 8.12 2.63
N ILE A 207 -19.04 9.15 1.79
CA ILE A 207 -18.69 10.53 2.15
C ILE A 207 -19.67 11.11 3.19
N THR A 208 -20.95 10.73 3.19
CA THR A 208 -21.89 11.19 4.22
C THR A 208 -21.67 10.52 5.59
N THR A 209 -20.84 9.48 5.66
CA THR A 209 -20.54 8.80 6.92
C THR A 209 -19.47 9.57 7.71
N TYR A 210 -19.83 10.03 8.92
CA TYR A 210 -18.91 10.77 9.80
C TYR A 210 -17.57 10.06 9.98
N ALA A 211 -17.57 8.75 10.20
CA ALA A 211 -16.35 7.97 10.39
C ALA A 211 -15.41 8.07 9.16
N PHE A 212 -15.92 8.04 7.94
CA PHE A 212 -15.08 8.09 6.75
C PHE A 212 -14.38 9.44 6.59
N LEU A 213 -15.14 10.55 6.74
CA LEU A 213 -14.57 11.89 6.67
C LEU A 213 -13.64 12.18 7.84
N TRP A 214 -14.09 11.91 9.06
CA TRP A 214 -13.29 12.13 10.26
C TRP A 214 -11.95 11.40 10.15
N HIS A 215 -11.96 10.10 9.88
CA HIS A 215 -10.71 9.36 9.77
C HIS A 215 -9.87 9.78 8.56
N GLY A 216 -10.48 10.26 7.46
CA GLY A 216 -9.77 10.68 6.24
C GLY A 216 -8.92 11.94 6.36
N PHE A 217 -9.20 12.79 7.35
CA PHE A 217 -8.50 14.07 7.54
C PHE A 217 -7.52 14.09 8.72
N TYR A 218 -7.34 13.00 9.47
CA TYR A 218 -6.39 12.96 10.60
C TYR A 218 -5.31 11.90 10.39
N VAL A 219 -4.12 12.17 10.94
CA VAL A 219 -2.95 11.27 10.88
C VAL A 219 -3.25 9.95 11.62
N LYS A 220 -3.83 9.00 10.88
CA LYS A 220 -4.26 7.69 11.38
C LYS A 220 -3.90 6.59 10.39
N ALA A 221 -3.59 5.41 10.91
CA ALA A 221 -3.28 4.24 10.10
C ALA A 221 -4.54 3.67 9.41
N SER A 222 -5.73 3.81 10.01
CA SER A 222 -6.97 3.14 9.54
C SER A 222 -7.39 3.48 8.09
N PRO A 223 -7.38 4.75 7.64
CA PRO A 223 -7.69 5.08 6.23
C PRO A 223 -6.69 4.47 5.25
N VAL A 224 -5.40 4.55 5.58
CA VAL A 224 -4.31 4.01 4.75
C VAL A 224 -4.41 2.49 4.68
N TYR A 225 -4.69 1.85 5.82
CA TYR A 225 -4.94 0.41 5.90
C TYR A 225 -6.16 0.00 5.07
N THR A 226 -7.25 0.76 5.15
CA THR A 226 -8.48 0.53 4.38
C THR A 226 -8.23 0.61 2.88
N LEU A 227 -7.47 1.62 2.42
CA LEU A 227 -7.06 1.76 1.02
C LEU A 227 -6.35 0.50 0.51
N PHE A 228 -5.34 0.03 1.24
CA PHE A 228 -4.57 -1.14 0.82
C PHE A 228 -5.35 -2.43 0.93
N LEU A 229 -6.15 -2.62 1.99
CA LEU A 229 -7.02 -3.78 2.11
C LEU A 229 -8.05 -3.82 0.97
N PHE A 230 -8.63 -2.67 0.61
CA PHE A 230 -9.56 -2.57 -0.50
C PHE A 230 -8.88 -2.91 -1.84
N LEU A 231 -7.66 -2.41 -2.05
CA LEU A 231 -6.86 -2.75 -3.23
C LEU A 231 -6.58 -4.25 -3.31
N CYS A 232 -6.17 -4.87 -2.20
CA CYS A 232 -5.94 -6.30 -2.10
C CYS A 232 -7.21 -7.11 -2.39
N CYS A 233 -8.35 -6.74 -1.79
CA CYS A 233 -9.65 -7.37 -2.02
C CYS A 233 -10.05 -7.29 -3.51
N GLY A 234 -10.06 -6.08 -4.06
CA GLY A 234 -10.53 -5.85 -5.43
C GLY A 234 -9.62 -6.49 -6.47
N ALA A 235 -8.31 -6.38 -6.33
CA ALA A 235 -7.38 -7.04 -7.26
C ALA A 235 -7.45 -8.57 -7.14
N THR A 236 -7.62 -9.14 -5.94
CA THR A 236 -7.84 -10.59 -5.78
C THR A 236 -9.15 -11.03 -6.44
N PHE A 237 -10.23 -10.25 -6.29
CA PHE A 237 -11.49 -10.49 -6.96
C PHE A 237 -11.33 -10.50 -8.49
N PHE A 238 -10.62 -9.52 -9.06
CA PHE A 238 -10.36 -9.48 -10.51
C PHE A 238 -9.41 -10.57 -10.98
N ALA A 239 -8.42 -10.98 -10.17
CA ALA A 239 -7.58 -12.14 -10.47
C ALA A 239 -8.43 -13.40 -10.69
N HIS A 240 -9.43 -13.62 -9.82
CA HIS A 240 -10.33 -14.76 -9.94
C HIS A 240 -11.33 -14.60 -11.10
N ARG A 241 -11.97 -13.44 -11.21
CA ARG A 241 -13.00 -13.16 -12.22
C ARG A 241 -12.45 -13.25 -13.64
N GLU A 242 -11.28 -12.68 -13.88
CA GLU A 242 -10.65 -12.59 -15.21
C GLU A 242 -9.70 -13.75 -15.48
N ALA A 243 -9.44 -14.61 -14.48
CA ALA A 243 -8.44 -15.67 -14.52
C ALA A 243 -7.02 -15.16 -14.89
N ASP A 244 -6.73 -13.89 -14.64
CA ASP A 244 -5.44 -13.27 -14.93
C ASP A 244 -4.58 -13.15 -13.66
N PRO A 245 -3.48 -13.91 -13.52
CA PRO A 245 -2.60 -13.85 -12.37
C PRO A 245 -1.87 -12.52 -12.22
N ARG A 246 -1.85 -11.65 -13.24
CA ARG A 246 -1.21 -10.32 -13.18
C ARG A 246 -1.74 -9.48 -12.04
N TRP A 247 -3.03 -9.60 -11.75
CA TRP A 247 -3.69 -8.96 -10.63
C TRP A 247 -3.07 -9.34 -9.27
N LEU A 248 -2.62 -10.59 -9.09
CA LEU A 248 -1.97 -11.02 -7.85
C LEU A 248 -0.63 -10.30 -7.63
N TYR A 249 0.10 -9.98 -8.70
CA TYR A 249 1.35 -9.21 -8.55
C TYR A 249 1.10 -7.73 -8.21
N ALA A 250 -0.06 -7.18 -8.58
CA ALA A 250 -0.47 -5.85 -8.14
C ALA A 250 -0.91 -5.84 -6.65
N VAL A 251 -1.41 -6.96 -6.14
CA VAL A 251 -1.73 -7.13 -4.70
C VAL A 251 -0.46 -7.10 -3.85
N LEU A 252 0.67 -7.60 -4.34
CA LEU A 252 1.85 -7.86 -3.52
C LEU A 252 2.35 -6.61 -2.76
N PRO A 253 2.59 -5.43 -3.36
CA PRO A 253 2.98 -4.25 -2.59
C PRO A 253 1.94 -3.83 -1.54
N ALA A 254 0.65 -3.87 -1.88
CA ALA A 254 -0.43 -3.50 -0.97
C ALA A 254 -0.54 -4.49 0.20
N ALA A 255 -0.36 -5.79 -0.05
CA ALA A 255 -0.29 -6.83 0.96
C ALA A 255 0.86 -6.62 1.95
N LEU A 256 2.00 -6.10 1.48
CA LEU A 256 3.11 -5.74 2.37
C LEU A 256 2.79 -4.48 3.17
N ALA A 257 2.23 -3.46 2.53
CA ALA A 257 1.82 -2.24 3.23
C ALA A 257 0.79 -2.51 4.33
N THR A 258 -0.22 -3.37 4.08
CA THR A 258 -1.19 -3.76 5.13
C THR A 258 -0.49 -4.41 6.32
N THR A 259 0.51 -5.27 6.09
CA THR A 259 1.27 -5.94 7.16
C THR A 259 2.08 -5.00 8.04
N LEU A 260 2.56 -3.90 7.47
CA LEU A 260 3.31 -2.89 8.19
C LEU A 260 2.39 -1.85 8.87
N LEU A 261 1.13 -1.73 8.41
CA LEU A 261 0.12 -0.77 8.88
C LEU A 261 -0.71 -1.23 10.07
N ARG A 262 -0.70 -2.53 10.40
CA ARG A 262 -1.36 -3.08 11.59
C ARG A 262 -0.65 -4.32 12.12
N MET A 263 -0.59 -4.44 13.44
CA MET A 263 0.00 -5.61 14.10
C MET A 263 -0.87 -6.85 13.99
N GLU A 264 -2.17 -6.73 13.72
CA GLU A 264 -3.05 -7.88 13.46
C GLU A 264 -3.12 -8.24 11.97
N ALA A 265 -2.35 -7.57 11.11
CA ALA A 265 -2.50 -7.68 9.68
C ALA A 265 -2.21 -9.09 9.13
N GLY A 266 -1.39 -9.88 9.82
CA GLY A 266 -1.21 -11.31 9.52
C GLY A 266 -2.54 -12.07 9.49
N LEU A 267 -3.45 -11.78 10.42
CA LEU A 267 -4.79 -12.39 10.45
C LEU A 267 -5.68 -11.87 9.32
N THR A 268 -5.59 -10.57 9.01
CA THR A 268 -6.45 -9.97 7.98
C THR A 268 -6.08 -10.41 6.57
N MET A 269 -4.83 -10.87 6.37
CA MET A 269 -4.38 -11.40 5.08
C MET A 269 -4.76 -12.87 4.88
N LEU A 270 -5.00 -13.65 5.94
CA LEU A 270 -5.37 -15.07 5.84
C LEU A 270 -6.61 -15.32 4.95
N PRO A 271 -7.74 -14.60 5.11
CA PRO A 271 -8.89 -14.79 4.21
C PRO A 271 -8.55 -14.59 2.74
N MET A 272 -7.67 -13.63 2.41
CA MET A 272 -7.24 -13.40 1.03
C MET A 272 -6.38 -14.55 0.51
N LEU A 273 -5.44 -15.06 1.31
CA LEU A 273 -4.61 -16.20 0.94
C LEU A 273 -5.48 -17.45 0.69
N VAL A 274 -6.50 -17.67 1.51
CA VAL A 274 -7.49 -18.75 1.34
C VAL A 274 -8.25 -18.59 0.02
N VAL A 275 -8.79 -17.39 -0.26
CA VAL A 275 -9.51 -17.11 -1.51
C VAL A 275 -8.62 -17.30 -2.74
N VAL A 276 -7.36 -16.86 -2.68
CA VAL A 276 -6.39 -17.07 -3.78
C VAL A 276 -6.13 -18.56 -3.99
N MET A 277 -5.93 -19.35 -2.93
CA MET A 277 -5.74 -20.79 -3.07
C MET A 277 -6.98 -21.50 -3.59
N ALA A 278 -8.18 -21.06 -3.21
CA ALA A 278 -9.44 -21.59 -3.73
C ALA A 278 -9.72 -21.19 -5.20
N ALA A 279 -8.99 -20.21 -5.76
CA ALA A 279 -9.19 -19.73 -7.13
C ALA A 279 -8.69 -20.74 -8.19
N GLY A 280 -9.49 -21.77 -8.48
CA GLY A 280 -9.15 -22.85 -9.41
C GLY A 280 -8.81 -22.43 -10.84
N LYS A 281 -9.23 -21.23 -11.28
CA LYS A 281 -8.96 -20.70 -12.63
C LYS A 281 -7.51 -20.25 -12.84
N ILE A 282 -6.73 -20.02 -11.78
CA ILE A 282 -5.34 -19.58 -11.86
C ILE A 282 -4.41 -20.81 -11.73
N PRO A 283 -3.33 -20.93 -12.52
CA PRO A 283 -2.36 -22.00 -12.36
C PRO A 283 -1.83 -22.12 -10.93
N LEU A 284 -1.86 -23.33 -10.37
CA LEU A 284 -1.51 -23.60 -8.96
C LEU A 284 -0.14 -23.06 -8.58
N ARG A 285 0.87 -23.24 -9.45
CA ARG A 285 2.22 -22.69 -9.27
C ARG A 285 2.21 -21.19 -8.98
N LYS A 286 1.40 -20.40 -9.69
CA LYS A 286 1.32 -18.94 -9.50
C LYS A 286 0.63 -18.58 -8.18
N ARG A 287 -0.42 -19.32 -7.81
CA ARG A 287 -1.08 -19.17 -6.50
C ARG A 287 -0.13 -19.46 -5.35
N LEU A 288 0.60 -20.58 -5.42
CA LEU A 288 1.58 -20.97 -4.40
C LEU A 288 2.69 -19.94 -4.26
N TRP A 289 3.28 -19.47 -5.37
CA TRP A 289 4.31 -18.42 -5.31
C TRP A 289 3.81 -17.13 -4.65
N PHE A 290 2.58 -16.71 -4.94
CA PHE A 290 1.97 -15.56 -4.29
C PHE A 290 1.82 -15.79 -2.78
N VAL A 291 1.23 -16.92 -2.38
CA VAL A 291 1.01 -17.27 -0.96
C VAL A 291 2.33 -17.34 -0.20
N ILE A 292 3.34 -18.03 -0.76
CA ILE A 292 4.68 -18.12 -0.17
C ILE A 292 5.30 -16.74 -0.01
N SER A 293 5.21 -15.89 -1.03
CA SER A 293 5.83 -14.55 -0.98
C SER A 293 5.20 -13.67 0.10
N VAL A 294 3.86 -13.66 0.19
CA VAL A 294 3.16 -12.88 1.22
C VAL A 294 3.45 -13.44 2.62
N SER A 295 3.36 -14.75 2.80
CA SER A 295 3.64 -15.40 4.09
C SER A 295 5.09 -15.23 4.54
N ALA A 296 6.05 -15.24 3.62
CA ALA A 296 7.46 -15.03 3.93
C ALA A 296 7.72 -13.61 4.45
N VAL A 297 7.14 -12.59 3.82
CA VAL A 297 7.32 -11.20 4.29
C VAL A 297 6.66 -10.98 5.64
N ILE A 298 5.46 -11.54 5.85
CA ILE A 298 4.83 -11.54 7.18
C ILE A 298 5.77 -12.18 8.20
N ALA A 299 6.28 -13.39 7.94
CA ALA A 299 7.16 -14.08 8.87
C ALA A 299 8.42 -13.28 9.20
N ILE A 300 9.09 -12.71 8.20
CA ILE A 300 10.30 -11.89 8.37
C ILE A 300 9.99 -10.66 9.23
N TRP A 301 8.86 -9.99 8.98
CA TRP A 301 8.46 -8.81 9.74
C TRP A 301 8.18 -9.14 11.21
N TYR A 302 7.39 -10.18 11.49
CA TYR A 302 7.11 -10.56 12.87
C TYR A 302 8.33 -11.14 13.59
N ALA A 303 9.23 -11.84 12.89
CA ALA A 303 10.50 -12.27 13.46
C ALA A 303 11.37 -11.09 13.89
N PHE A 304 11.47 -10.05 13.05
CA PHE A 304 12.16 -8.81 13.38
C PHE A 304 11.51 -8.10 14.58
N LEU A 305 10.18 -8.05 14.63
CA LEU A 305 9.47 -7.48 15.78
C LEU A 305 9.77 -8.27 17.06
N VAL A 306 9.72 -9.60 17.03
CA VAL A 306 10.04 -10.46 18.18
C VAL A 306 11.46 -10.25 18.68
N GLU A 307 12.45 -10.20 17.78
CA GLU A 307 13.85 -9.94 18.13
C GLU A 307 14.02 -8.56 18.83
N ARG A 308 13.23 -7.56 18.42
CA ARG A 308 13.37 -6.18 18.89
C ARG A 308 12.42 -5.81 20.03
N SER A 309 11.38 -6.60 20.29
CA SER A 309 10.36 -6.34 21.31
C SER A 309 10.75 -7.00 22.64
N PHE A 310 11.48 -6.27 23.48
CA PHE A 310 11.71 -6.69 24.86
C PHE A 310 10.46 -6.41 25.71
N GLY A 311 9.56 -7.40 25.80
CA GLY A 311 8.63 -7.59 26.94
C GLY A 311 7.61 -6.50 27.30
N HIS A 312 7.53 -5.38 26.59
CA HIS A 312 6.73 -4.20 26.97
C HIS A 312 5.83 -3.67 25.85
N GLY A 313 5.19 -4.58 25.09
CA GLY A 313 4.24 -4.25 24.04
C GLY A 313 2.80 -4.63 24.37
N LEU A 314 1.85 -4.10 23.58
CA LEU A 314 0.42 -4.45 23.64
C LEU A 314 0.17 -5.92 23.28
N PHE A 315 1.03 -6.49 22.42
CA PHE A 315 1.11 -7.92 22.16
C PHE A 315 2.33 -8.54 22.86
N SER A 316 2.12 -9.69 23.47
CA SER A 316 3.18 -10.54 23.97
C SER A 316 4.00 -11.13 22.81
N VAL A 317 5.24 -11.53 23.10
CA VAL A 317 6.11 -12.22 22.14
C VAL A 317 5.42 -13.47 21.55
N TYR A 318 4.66 -14.20 22.37
CA TYR A 318 3.91 -15.38 21.94
C TYR A 318 2.81 -15.04 20.93
N GLU A 319 2.09 -13.94 21.13
CA GLU A 319 1.06 -13.49 20.19
C GLU A 319 1.68 -13.05 18.86
N LEU A 320 2.82 -12.33 18.89
CA LEU A 320 3.54 -11.96 17.68
C LEU A 320 4.04 -13.19 16.90
N VAL A 321 4.57 -14.20 17.59
CA VAL A 321 4.96 -15.48 16.98
C VAL A 321 3.74 -16.17 16.36
N ALA A 322 2.61 -16.23 17.06
CA ALA A 322 1.39 -16.85 16.54
C ALA A 322 0.87 -16.13 15.27
N LEU A 323 0.87 -14.80 15.27
CA LEU A 323 0.45 -13.98 14.13
C LEU A 323 1.34 -14.18 12.89
N GLY A 324 2.66 -14.34 13.07
CA GLY A 324 3.59 -14.68 11.99
C GLY A 324 3.52 -16.15 11.54
N ALA A 325 3.23 -17.07 12.46
CA ALA A 325 3.17 -18.51 12.22
C ALA A 325 1.91 -18.94 11.45
N LEU A 326 0.77 -18.26 11.62
CA LEU A 326 -0.48 -18.67 10.98
C LEU A 326 -0.43 -18.60 9.43
N PRO A 327 0.02 -17.49 8.78
CA PRO A 327 0.13 -17.44 7.32
C PRO A 327 1.20 -18.38 6.77
N THR A 328 2.27 -18.65 7.53
CA THR A 328 3.32 -19.59 7.13
C THR A 328 2.87 -21.04 7.24
N ALA A 329 2.16 -21.41 8.30
CA ALA A 329 1.53 -22.72 8.44
C ALA A 329 0.50 -22.95 7.32
N PHE A 330 -0.28 -21.94 6.96
CA PHE A 330 -1.19 -21.99 5.82
C PHE A 330 -0.44 -22.24 4.51
N ALA A 331 0.64 -21.50 4.25
CA ALA A 331 1.47 -21.70 3.06
C ALA A 331 2.09 -23.10 2.99
N ALA A 332 2.64 -23.60 4.10
CA ALA A 332 3.21 -24.94 4.20
C ALA A 332 2.15 -26.03 3.92
N THR A 333 0.96 -25.89 4.49
CA THR A 333 -0.17 -26.80 4.25
C THR A 333 -0.61 -26.77 2.79
N ALA A 334 -0.71 -25.57 2.20
CA ALA A 334 -1.06 -25.40 0.79
C ALA A 334 -0.04 -26.07 -0.15
N ILE A 335 1.25 -26.01 0.20
CA ILE A 335 2.29 -26.73 -0.54
C ILE A 335 2.09 -28.24 -0.38
N LEU A 336 1.99 -28.75 0.85
CA LEU A 336 1.85 -30.20 1.10
C LEU A 336 0.65 -30.80 0.36
N LEU A 337 -0.50 -30.12 0.40
CA LEU A 337 -1.72 -30.55 -0.32
C LEU A 337 -1.60 -30.45 -1.85
N SER A 338 -0.66 -29.68 -2.38
CA SER A 338 -0.42 -29.60 -3.83
C SER A 338 0.37 -30.79 -4.41
N TRP A 339 0.98 -31.60 -3.55
CA TRP A 339 1.73 -32.80 -3.93
C TRP A 339 0.91 -34.09 -3.86
N LEU A 340 -0.31 -34.03 -3.33
CA LEU A 340 -1.28 -35.14 -3.23
C LEU A 340 -2.27 -35.10 -4.41
#